data_AF-A0A2V8VBZ5-F1
#
_entry.id   AF-A0A2V8VBZ5-F1
#
_cell.length_a   1.000
_cell.length_b   1.000
_cell.length_c   1.000
_cell.angle_alpha   90.00
_cell.angle_beta   90.00
_cell.angle_gamma   90.00
#
_symmetry.space_group_name_H-M   'P 1'
#
loop_
_entity.id
_entity.type
_entity.pdbx_description
1 polymer ?
#
loop_
_entity_poly.entity_id
_entity_poly.type
_entity_poly.pdbx_seq_one_letter_code
_entity_poly.pdbx_strand_id
1 'polypeptide(L)'
;MLRILAVVTVSIMLLVTTPVQAWFDGGHMVVAYIAYQKLAPVTRARVDGLLKLNPMYSAWTKGVTQKRKGLVAFLRAATWPDCIKQATCAPGYTSDGGDIPPGNPTDNQNIGYVDKLMHKYWHFVDLPDSAGSPGEPPKVPNAQTEILLLAHDIGKNESDDIKSYDVVWLEHLVGDVHQPLHSTSRFTKNHPHGETLCLFVRSPAEMSFMHIGMACSGTS
;
A
#
# COMPACT_ATOMS: atom_id res chain seq x y z
N MET A 1 -12.59 21.03 42.89
CA MET A 1 -12.84 21.53 41.52
C MET A 1 -11.76 21.12 40.52
N LEU A 2 -10.46 21.32 40.79
CA LEU A 2 -9.37 21.00 39.85
C LEU A 2 -9.32 19.53 39.37
N ARG A 3 -9.62 18.57 40.24
CA ARG A 3 -9.66 17.12 39.90
C ARG A 3 -10.84 16.74 39.01
N ILE A 4 -12.00 17.39 39.19
CA ILE A 4 -13.19 17.14 38.36
C ILE A 4 -12.98 17.73 36.97
N LEU A 5 -12.39 18.93 36.87
CA LEU A 5 -11.97 19.48 35.59
C LEU A 5 -10.99 18.56 34.86
N ALA A 6 -9.95 18.06 35.54
CA ALA A 6 -8.98 17.16 34.92
C ALA A 6 -9.60 15.86 34.37
N VAL A 7 -10.52 15.24 35.12
CA VAL A 7 -11.24 14.03 34.66
C VAL A 7 -12.11 14.35 33.46
N VAL A 8 -12.87 15.44 33.49
CA VAL A 8 -13.73 15.85 32.36
C VAL A 8 -12.88 16.18 31.12
N THR A 9 -11.76 16.86 31.28
CA THR A 9 -10.85 17.18 30.15
C THR A 9 -10.24 15.91 29.55
N VAL A 10 -9.80 14.95 30.37
CA VAL A 10 -9.27 13.66 29.88
C VAL A 10 -10.36 12.83 29.19
N SER A 11 -11.58 12.79 29.74
CA SER A 11 -12.71 12.11 29.12
C SER A 11 -13.11 12.73 27.77
N ILE A 12 -13.08 14.06 27.65
CA ILE A 12 -13.34 14.75 26.38
C ILE A 12 -12.21 14.46 25.37
N MET A 13 -10.94 14.41 25.78
CA MET A 13 -9.83 14.04 24.89
C MET A 13 -9.94 12.61 24.36
N LEU A 14 -10.43 11.67 25.17
CA LEU A 14 -10.66 10.28 24.77
C LEU A 14 -11.86 10.12 23.82
N LEU A 15 -12.83 11.04 23.84
CA LEU A 15 -13.99 11.05 22.94
C LEU A 15 -13.69 11.67 21.56
N VAL A 16 -12.50 12.24 21.35
CA VAL A 16 -12.09 12.92 20.10
C VAL A 16 -11.03 12.12 19.33
N THR A 17 -10.87 10.82 19.60
CA THR A 17 -9.96 9.97 18.82
C THR A 17 -10.55 9.71 17.43
N THR A 18 -10.19 10.52 16.44
CA THR A 18 -10.47 10.21 15.04
C THR A 18 -9.55 9.07 14.58
N PRO A 19 -10.05 8.07 13.83
CA PRO A 19 -9.17 7.04 13.26
C PRO A 19 -8.12 7.73 12.40
N VAL A 20 -6.86 7.52 12.74
CA VAL A 20 -5.73 8.07 12.00
C VAL A 20 -5.65 7.32 10.67
N GLN A 21 -6.07 7.98 9.60
CA GLN A 21 -5.97 7.52 8.20
C GLN A 21 -4.52 7.62 7.70
N ALA A 22 -3.54 7.25 8.51
CA ALA A 22 -2.12 7.58 8.29
C ALA A 22 -1.54 7.00 7.00
N TRP A 23 -2.21 6.03 6.37
CA TRP A 23 -1.63 5.23 5.29
C TRP A 23 -2.60 4.91 4.13
N PHE A 24 -3.68 5.68 3.97
CA PHE A 24 -4.42 5.74 2.70
C PHE A 24 -3.58 6.52 1.66
N ASP A 25 -4.20 6.99 0.56
CA ASP A 25 -3.58 7.88 -0.44
C ASP A 25 -2.63 8.94 0.17
N GLY A 26 -3.04 9.57 1.27
CA GLY A 26 -2.23 10.59 1.95
C GLY A 26 -0.89 10.07 2.49
N GLY A 27 -0.84 8.87 3.05
CA GLY A 27 0.38 8.28 3.59
C GLY A 27 1.37 7.91 2.50
N HIS A 28 0.90 7.24 1.43
CA HIS A 28 1.70 6.97 0.24
C HIS A 28 2.25 8.26 -0.36
N MET A 29 1.43 9.30 -0.49
CA MET A 29 1.88 10.61 -0.99
C MET A 29 2.93 11.27 -0.08
N VAL A 30 2.88 11.08 1.24
CA VAL A 30 3.90 11.62 2.15
C VAL A 30 5.24 10.90 1.97
N VAL A 31 5.23 9.56 1.90
CA VAL A 31 6.44 8.77 1.62
C VAL A 31 7.03 9.15 0.27
N ALA A 32 6.18 9.21 -0.76
CA ALA A 32 6.51 9.67 -2.10
C ALA A 32 7.16 11.06 -2.10
N TYR A 33 6.57 12.01 -1.38
CA TYR A 33 7.10 13.36 -1.28
C TYR A 33 8.52 13.36 -0.71
N ILE A 34 8.74 12.65 0.40
CA ILE A 34 10.06 12.55 1.04
C ILE A 34 11.06 11.90 0.09
N ALA A 35 10.70 10.79 -0.57
CA ALA A 35 11.56 10.11 -1.54
C ALA A 35 11.93 11.05 -2.70
N TYR A 36 10.95 11.75 -3.29
CA TYR A 36 11.18 12.67 -4.39
C TYR A 36 12.17 13.79 -4.02
N GLN A 37 12.06 14.34 -2.81
CA GLN A 37 13.01 15.36 -2.30
C GLN A 37 14.44 14.82 -2.19
N LYS A 38 14.61 13.53 -1.92
CA LYS A 38 15.92 12.87 -1.74
C LYS A 38 16.52 12.35 -3.04
N LEU A 39 15.77 12.27 -4.14
CA LEU A 39 16.30 11.86 -5.44
C LEU A 39 17.41 12.80 -5.92
N ALA A 40 18.52 12.22 -6.37
CA ALA A 40 19.56 12.96 -7.10
C ALA A 40 18.98 13.57 -8.39
N PRO A 41 19.48 14.72 -8.87
CA PRO A 41 18.89 15.40 -10.02
C PRO A 41 18.76 14.54 -11.29
N VAL A 42 19.78 13.73 -11.59
CA VAL A 42 19.77 12.83 -12.76
C VAL A 42 18.71 11.72 -12.58
N THR A 43 18.63 11.11 -11.40
CA THR A 43 17.62 10.08 -11.10
C THR A 43 16.21 10.66 -11.14
N ARG A 44 16.00 11.86 -10.58
CA ARG A 44 14.72 12.56 -10.64
C ARG A 44 14.28 12.82 -12.07
N ALA A 45 15.19 13.31 -12.92
CA ALA A 45 14.89 13.55 -14.33
C ALA A 45 14.53 12.24 -15.08
N ARG A 46 15.20 11.14 -14.73
CA ARG A 46 14.89 9.82 -15.29
C ARG A 46 13.51 9.32 -14.85
N VAL A 47 13.20 9.41 -13.56
CA VAL A 47 11.88 9.07 -12.99
C VAL A 47 10.78 9.93 -13.63
N ASP A 48 10.97 11.25 -13.71
CA ASP A 48 10.02 12.17 -14.37
C ASP A 48 9.78 11.79 -15.85
N GLY A 49 10.78 11.23 -16.53
CA GLY A 49 10.66 10.70 -17.88
C GLY A 49 9.80 9.43 -17.92
N LEU A 50 10.10 8.46 -17.05
CA LEU A 50 9.39 7.18 -16.97
C LEU A 50 7.91 7.36 -16.60
N LEU A 51 7.60 8.25 -15.65
CA LEU A 51 6.22 8.47 -15.20
C LEU A 51 5.29 8.95 -16.33
N LYS A 52 5.81 9.60 -17.37
CA LYS A 52 5.02 10.05 -18.53
C LYS A 52 4.41 8.90 -19.32
N LEU A 53 4.97 7.69 -19.18
CA LEU A 53 4.52 6.49 -19.87
C LEU A 53 3.35 5.82 -19.13
N ASN A 54 3.06 6.21 -17.89
CA ASN A 54 1.91 5.68 -17.19
C ASN A 54 0.60 6.16 -17.85
N PRO A 55 -0.38 5.26 -18.10
CA PRO A 55 -1.67 5.62 -18.72
C PRO A 55 -2.42 6.76 -18.01
N MET A 56 -2.21 6.93 -16.70
CA MET A 56 -2.87 7.94 -15.88
C MET A 56 -2.12 9.28 -15.82
N TYR A 57 -0.93 9.39 -16.39
CA TYR A 57 -0.09 10.59 -16.28
C TYR A 57 -0.80 11.87 -16.73
N SER A 58 -1.54 11.81 -17.84
CA SER A 58 -2.31 12.95 -18.35
C SER A 58 -3.38 13.41 -17.33
N ALA A 59 -4.07 12.45 -16.69
CA ALA A 59 -5.06 12.74 -15.67
C ALA A 59 -4.40 13.34 -14.41
N TRP A 60 -3.29 12.76 -13.94
CA TRP A 60 -2.56 13.22 -12.76
C TRP A 60 -1.99 14.64 -12.90
N THR A 61 -1.59 15.01 -14.12
CA THR A 61 -0.89 16.29 -14.37
C THR A 61 -1.79 17.37 -14.99
N LYS A 62 -3.09 17.10 -15.13
CA LYS A 62 -4.06 18.06 -15.66
C LYS A 62 -4.09 19.33 -14.80
N GLY A 63 -3.86 20.49 -15.44
CA GLY A 63 -3.81 21.79 -14.75
C GLY A 63 -2.55 22.05 -13.91
N VAL A 64 -1.58 21.12 -13.90
CA VAL A 64 -0.33 21.28 -13.14
C VAL A 64 0.71 22.01 -13.99
N THR A 65 1.39 22.99 -13.40
CA THR A 65 2.47 23.73 -14.08
C THR A 65 3.65 22.82 -14.41
N GLN A 66 4.35 23.09 -15.52
CA GLN A 66 5.45 22.23 -15.99
C GLN A 66 6.50 21.95 -14.90
N LYS A 67 6.82 22.95 -14.07
CA LYS A 67 7.77 22.83 -12.95
C LYS A 67 7.32 21.82 -11.87
N ARG A 68 6.01 21.61 -11.70
CA ARG A 68 5.44 20.73 -10.66
C ARG A 68 4.96 19.39 -11.18
N LYS A 69 4.92 19.16 -12.50
CA LYS A 69 4.38 17.93 -13.08
C LYS A 69 5.09 16.68 -12.60
N GLY A 70 6.43 16.68 -12.56
CA GLY A 70 7.22 15.54 -12.06
C GLY A 70 6.84 15.16 -10.64
N LEU A 71 6.88 16.14 -9.72
CA LEU A 71 6.46 15.94 -8.33
C LEU A 71 5.03 15.41 -8.23
N VAL A 72 4.05 16.09 -8.84
CA VAL A 72 2.63 15.69 -8.72
C VAL A 72 2.39 14.31 -9.33
N ALA A 73 3.04 13.98 -10.45
CA ALA A 73 2.95 12.66 -11.05
C ALA A 73 3.52 11.59 -10.11
N PHE A 74 4.65 11.84 -9.47
CA PHE A 74 5.26 10.89 -8.51
C PHE A 74 4.34 10.65 -7.31
N LEU A 75 3.79 11.71 -6.72
CA LEU A 75 2.82 11.57 -5.62
C LEU A 75 1.58 10.74 -6.01
N ARG A 76 1.06 10.95 -7.23
CA ARG A 76 -0.14 10.24 -7.72
C ARG A 76 0.18 8.81 -8.17
N ALA A 77 1.39 8.56 -8.64
CA ALA A 77 1.87 7.23 -8.96
C ALA A 77 1.90 6.34 -7.72
N ALA A 78 2.32 6.89 -6.57
CA ALA A 78 2.34 6.17 -5.29
C ALA A 78 0.97 5.67 -4.81
N THR A 79 -0.15 6.11 -5.38
CA THR A 79 -1.50 5.62 -5.04
C THR A 79 -2.13 4.78 -6.15
N TRP A 80 -1.43 4.60 -7.27
CA TRP A 80 -1.99 3.98 -8.46
C TRP A 80 -2.27 2.48 -8.30
N PRO A 81 -1.40 1.67 -7.66
CA PRO A 81 -1.71 0.27 -7.40
C PRO A 81 -2.98 0.04 -6.57
N ASP A 82 -3.32 0.94 -5.64
CA ASP A 82 -4.61 0.90 -4.95
C ASP A 82 -5.78 1.34 -5.85
N CYS A 83 -5.55 2.37 -6.66
CA CYS A 83 -6.53 2.90 -7.61
C CYS A 83 -7.00 1.83 -8.60
N ILE A 84 -6.11 0.98 -9.14
CA ILE A 84 -6.47 -0.06 -10.11
C ILE A 84 -7.39 -1.14 -9.56
N LYS A 85 -7.51 -1.27 -8.22
CA LYS A 85 -8.49 -2.15 -7.56
C LYS A 85 -9.93 -1.66 -7.74
N GLN A 86 -10.13 -0.44 -8.23
CA GLN A 86 -11.43 0.20 -8.40
C GLN A 86 -11.64 0.63 -9.86
N ALA A 87 -12.68 0.08 -10.50
CA ALA A 87 -13.01 0.39 -11.90
C ALA A 87 -13.28 1.87 -12.18
N THR A 88 -13.71 2.62 -11.16
CA THR A 88 -13.95 4.07 -11.21
C THR A 88 -12.66 4.88 -11.36
N CYS A 89 -11.52 4.33 -10.91
CA CYS A 89 -10.24 5.02 -10.91
C CYS A 89 -9.39 4.65 -12.13
N ALA A 90 -9.29 3.36 -12.46
CA ALA A 90 -8.63 2.88 -13.67
C ALA A 90 -9.42 1.70 -14.29
N PRO A 91 -10.22 1.93 -15.34
CA PRO A 91 -11.00 0.87 -15.96
C PRO A 91 -10.10 -0.12 -16.71
N GLY A 92 -10.57 -1.36 -16.85
CA GLY A 92 -9.89 -2.41 -17.60
C GLY A 92 -8.89 -3.25 -16.80
N TYR A 93 -8.81 -3.06 -15.48
CA TYR A 93 -8.09 -3.95 -14.58
C TYR A 93 -9.01 -5.06 -14.06
N THR A 94 -8.48 -6.28 -13.91
CA THR A 94 -9.21 -7.46 -13.46
C THR A 94 -8.58 -8.08 -12.22
N SER A 95 -9.43 -8.59 -11.32
CA SER A 95 -8.96 -9.36 -10.16
C SER A 95 -8.39 -10.69 -10.65
N ASP A 96 -7.18 -10.97 -10.23
CA ASP A 96 -6.41 -12.21 -10.44
C ASP A 96 -6.26 -13.04 -9.16
N GLY A 97 -6.70 -12.48 -8.04
CA GLY A 97 -6.76 -13.13 -6.75
C GLY A 97 -7.48 -12.23 -5.75
N GLY A 98 -7.55 -12.71 -4.51
CA GLY A 98 -7.90 -11.88 -3.36
C GLY A 98 -6.63 -11.44 -2.64
N ASP A 99 -6.67 -11.48 -1.32
CA ASP A 99 -5.52 -11.20 -0.47
C ASP A 99 -4.58 -12.42 -0.32
N ILE A 100 -4.76 -13.45 -1.15
CA ILE A 100 -3.92 -14.65 -1.18
C ILE A 100 -3.60 -14.92 -2.66
N PRO A 101 -2.31 -15.14 -3.01
CA PRO A 101 -1.93 -15.50 -4.36
C PRO A 101 -2.57 -16.85 -4.74
N PRO A 102 -3.20 -16.96 -5.92
CA PRO A 102 -3.90 -18.18 -6.35
C PRO A 102 -2.96 -19.36 -6.68
N GLY A 103 -1.65 -19.13 -6.80
CA GLY A 103 -0.66 -20.14 -7.14
C GLY A 103 -0.47 -20.35 -8.65
N ASN A 104 -0.78 -19.34 -9.47
CA ASN A 104 -0.54 -19.42 -10.91
C ASN A 104 0.90 -19.03 -11.26
N PRO A 105 1.45 -19.53 -12.38
CA PRO A 105 2.77 -19.11 -12.86
C PRO A 105 2.89 -17.62 -13.21
N THR A 106 1.77 -16.91 -13.33
CA THR A 106 1.69 -15.49 -13.69
C THR A 106 1.52 -14.57 -12.49
N ASP A 107 1.45 -15.11 -11.26
CA ASP A 107 1.15 -14.30 -10.07
C ASP A 107 2.23 -13.25 -9.78
N ASN A 108 3.47 -13.46 -10.24
CA ASN A 108 4.61 -12.54 -10.10
C ASN A 108 5.06 -11.96 -11.46
N GLN A 109 4.16 -11.93 -12.45
CA GLN A 109 4.55 -11.48 -13.78
C GLN A 109 4.91 -9.98 -13.78
N ASN A 110 6.02 -9.65 -14.41
CA ASN A 110 6.41 -8.26 -14.67
C ASN A 110 6.46 -8.03 -16.19
N ILE A 111 5.33 -7.62 -16.74
CA ILE A 111 5.17 -7.38 -18.19
C ILE A 111 4.78 -5.93 -18.51
N GLY A 112 4.86 -5.03 -17.52
CA GLY A 112 4.50 -3.63 -17.66
C GLY A 112 2.98 -3.39 -17.69
N TYR A 113 2.55 -2.25 -18.25
CA TYR A 113 1.13 -1.84 -18.20
C TYR A 113 0.14 -2.72 -18.99
N VAL A 114 0.60 -3.76 -19.69
CA VAL A 114 -0.25 -4.75 -20.36
C VAL A 114 -0.79 -5.82 -19.40
N ASP A 115 -0.21 -5.95 -18.21
CA ASP A 115 -0.55 -6.94 -17.19
C ASP A 115 -2.04 -6.88 -16.82
N LYS A 116 -2.60 -5.68 -16.61
CA LYS A 116 -4.02 -5.43 -16.30
C LYS A 116 -4.58 -6.25 -15.12
N LEU A 117 -3.74 -6.93 -14.35
CA LEU A 117 -4.12 -7.59 -13.11
C LEU A 117 -4.01 -6.61 -11.94
N MET A 118 -4.83 -6.84 -10.91
CA MET A 118 -4.91 -5.96 -9.74
C MET A 118 -3.83 -6.30 -8.70
N HIS A 119 -3.33 -7.54 -8.68
CA HIS A 119 -2.24 -7.98 -7.81
C HIS A 119 -2.45 -7.64 -6.33
N LYS A 120 -3.68 -7.85 -5.83
CA LYS A 120 -4.05 -7.43 -4.45
C LYS A 120 -3.12 -8.01 -3.39
N TYR A 121 -2.68 -9.25 -3.58
CA TYR A 121 -1.75 -9.96 -2.70
C TYR A 121 -0.31 -9.43 -2.74
N TRP A 122 0.05 -8.55 -3.69
CA TRP A 122 1.36 -7.88 -3.67
C TRP A 122 1.46 -6.81 -2.58
N HIS A 123 0.36 -6.31 -2.04
CA HIS A 123 0.35 -5.11 -1.17
C HIS A 123 0.79 -5.32 0.28
N PHE A 124 1.06 -6.56 0.69
CA PHE A 124 1.40 -6.86 2.07
C PHE A 124 2.32 -8.07 2.15
N VAL A 125 2.88 -8.29 3.33
CA VAL A 125 3.61 -9.50 3.71
C VAL A 125 3.13 -9.92 5.09
N ASP A 126 2.51 -11.10 5.18
CA ASP A 126 1.95 -11.61 6.43
C ASP A 126 3.01 -12.27 7.33
N LEU A 127 3.92 -11.46 7.89
CA LEU A 127 4.91 -11.99 8.84
C LEU A 127 4.20 -12.49 10.11
N PRO A 128 4.45 -13.72 10.56
CA PRO A 128 3.71 -14.31 11.66
C PRO A 128 4.07 -13.71 13.02
N ASP A 129 3.06 -13.23 13.74
CA ASP A 129 3.11 -12.93 15.18
C ASP A 129 2.37 -14.03 15.97
N SER A 130 3.14 -14.90 16.63
CA SER A 130 2.61 -16.04 17.37
C SER A 130 1.97 -15.62 18.69
N ALA A 131 0.64 -15.58 18.74
CA ALA A 131 -0.17 -15.25 19.91
C ALA A 131 -0.99 -16.46 20.38
N GLY A 132 -0.34 -17.62 20.49
CA GLY A 132 -0.96 -18.88 20.92
C GLY A 132 -1.15 -19.93 19.82
N SER A 133 -0.72 -19.63 18.59
CA SER A 133 -0.53 -20.58 17.47
C SER A 133 0.86 -20.36 16.83
N PRO A 134 1.52 -21.38 16.24
CA PRO A 134 2.89 -21.28 15.72
C PRO A 134 3.10 -20.29 14.55
N GLY A 135 2.04 -19.87 13.86
CA GLY A 135 2.16 -19.06 12.65
C GLY A 135 2.33 -19.88 11.37
N GLU A 136 2.07 -19.26 10.23
CA GLU A 136 2.35 -19.80 8.90
C GLU A 136 3.40 -18.94 8.19
N PRO A 137 4.22 -19.53 7.28
CA PRO A 137 5.09 -18.73 6.43
C PRO A 137 4.27 -17.83 5.49
N PRO A 138 4.74 -16.60 5.20
CA PRO A 138 4.08 -15.71 4.25
C PRO A 138 3.87 -16.39 2.89
N LYS A 139 2.69 -16.21 2.30
CA LYS A 139 2.41 -16.69 0.94
C LYS A 139 3.22 -15.85 -0.05
N VAL A 140 3.56 -16.44 -1.20
CA VAL A 140 4.32 -15.77 -2.28
C VAL A 140 3.55 -15.88 -3.59
N PRO A 141 3.64 -14.88 -4.48
CA PRO A 141 4.33 -13.59 -4.28
C PRO A 141 3.62 -12.68 -3.26
N ASN A 142 4.37 -11.71 -2.73
CA ASN A 142 3.95 -10.73 -1.73
C ASN A 142 4.79 -9.45 -1.86
N ALA A 143 4.51 -8.43 -1.03
CA ALA A 143 5.21 -7.14 -1.12
C ALA A 143 6.75 -7.28 -1.10
N GLN A 144 7.29 -8.16 -0.26
CA GLN A 144 8.72 -8.36 -0.16
C GLN A 144 9.31 -8.99 -1.44
N THR A 145 8.66 -10.00 -2.02
CA THR A 145 9.17 -10.65 -3.24
C THR A 145 9.13 -9.69 -4.42
N GLU A 146 8.07 -8.90 -4.53
CA GLU A 146 7.89 -7.98 -5.66
C GLU A 146 8.77 -6.74 -5.54
N ILE A 147 9.00 -6.20 -4.34
CA ILE A 147 10.00 -5.15 -4.15
C ILE A 147 11.38 -5.61 -4.64
N LEU A 148 11.78 -6.85 -4.32
CA LEU A 148 13.06 -7.40 -4.76
C LEU A 148 13.12 -7.59 -6.29
N LEU A 149 12.04 -8.10 -6.89
CA LEU A 149 11.92 -8.29 -8.33
C LEU A 149 12.02 -6.95 -9.08
N LEU A 150 11.17 -5.98 -8.71
CA LEU A 150 11.06 -4.70 -9.41
C LEU A 150 12.31 -3.84 -9.22
N ALA A 151 12.89 -3.80 -8.01
CA ALA A 151 14.13 -3.06 -7.76
C ALA A 151 15.31 -3.62 -8.56
N HIS A 152 15.37 -4.93 -8.75
CA HIS A 152 16.37 -5.59 -9.58
C HIS A 152 16.15 -5.31 -11.08
N ASP A 153 14.91 -5.41 -11.55
CA ASP A 153 14.59 -5.34 -12.98
C ASP A 153 14.64 -3.92 -13.56
N ILE A 154 14.35 -2.88 -12.74
CA ILE A 154 14.58 -1.46 -13.13
C ILE A 154 16.01 -1.22 -13.62
N GLY A 155 16.99 -1.91 -13.03
CA GLY A 155 18.40 -1.80 -13.36
C GLY A 155 18.83 -2.51 -14.65
N LYS A 156 17.96 -3.33 -15.25
CA LYS A 156 18.26 -4.13 -16.45
C LYS A 156 18.02 -3.36 -17.75
N ASN A 157 18.35 -4.01 -18.87
CA ASN A 157 18.05 -3.52 -20.21
C ASN A 157 16.60 -3.84 -20.65
N GLU A 158 15.63 -3.47 -19.81
CA GLU A 158 14.19 -3.53 -20.14
C GLU A 158 13.72 -2.27 -20.86
N SER A 159 12.55 -2.36 -21.50
CA SER A 159 11.87 -1.21 -22.11
C SER A 159 11.51 -0.15 -21.07
N ASP A 160 11.39 1.10 -21.51
CA ASP A 160 11.00 2.20 -20.61
C ASP A 160 9.56 2.04 -20.10
N ASP A 161 8.70 1.35 -20.83
CA ASP A 161 7.33 1.05 -20.38
C ASP A 161 7.32 0.10 -19.17
N ILE A 162 8.16 -0.95 -19.20
CA ILE A 162 8.34 -1.87 -18.05
C ILE A 162 8.98 -1.11 -16.89
N LYS A 163 10.06 -0.36 -17.12
CA LYS A 163 10.69 0.45 -16.06
C LYS A 163 9.74 1.48 -15.45
N SER A 164 8.83 2.04 -16.24
CA SER A 164 7.78 2.93 -15.73
C SER A 164 6.84 2.19 -14.79
N TYR A 165 6.35 1.03 -15.20
CA TYR A 165 5.52 0.17 -14.35
C TYR A 165 6.24 -0.20 -13.05
N ASP A 166 7.51 -0.60 -13.14
CA ASP A 166 8.31 -0.97 -11.99
C ASP A 166 8.48 0.17 -10.99
N VAL A 167 8.78 1.39 -11.45
CA VAL A 167 8.95 2.55 -10.57
C VAL A 167 7.66 2.84 -9.80
N VAL A 168 6.51 2.78 -10.49
CA VAL A 168 5.21 3.08 -9.88
C VAL A 168 4.83 2.03 -8.83
N TRP A 169 5.02 0.74 -9.13
CA TRP A 169 4.77 -0.34 -8.16
C TRP A 169 5.77 -0.32 -7.02
N LEU A 170 7.06 -0.17 -7.29
CA LEU A 170 8.11 -0.17 -6.28
C LEU A 170 7.89 0.94 -5.25
N GLU A 171 7.59 2.16 -5.70
CA GLU A 171 7.30 3.28 -4.80
C GLU A 171 6.10 2.97 -3.88
N HIS A 172 5.03 2.42 -4.45
CA HIS A 172 3.84 2.06 -3.69
C HIS A 172 4.10 0.96 -2.66
N LEU A 173 4.71 -0.15 -3.08
CA LEU A 173 4.99 -1.31 -2.22
C LEU A 173 5.98 -0.98 -1.11
N VAL A 174 6.98 -0.13 -1.39
CA VAL A 174 7.85 0.40 -0.33
C VAL A 174 7.03 1.19 0.67
N GLY A 175 6.03 1.97 0.24
CA GLY A 175 5.07 2.61 1.15
C GLY A 175 4.29 1.61 2.00
N ASP A 176 3.73 0.57 1.37
CA ASP A 176 2.96 -0.50 2.03
C ASP A 176 3.75 -1.18 3.15
N VAL A 177 4.97 -1.64 2.88
CA VAL A 177 5.76 -2.37 3.89
C VAL A 177 6.22 -1.50 5.07
N HIS A 178 6.14 -0.17 4.95
CA HIS A 178 6.36 0.73 6.09
C HIS A 178 5.09 0.98 6.92
N GLN A 179 3.93 0.54 6.43
CA GLN A 179 2.69 0.45 7.18
C GLN A 179 2.73 -0.85 8.02
N PRO A 180 2.76 -0.78 9.37
CA PRO A 180 3.03 -1.96 10.19
C PRO A 180 2.01 -3.09 10.04
N LEU A 181 0.74 -2.77 9.79
CA LEU A 181 -0.31 -3.76 9.61
C LEU A 181 -0.21 -4.46 8.26
N HIS A 182 0.32 -3.85 7.19
CA HIS A 182 0.66 -4.53 5.92
C HIS A 182 1.83 -5.50 6.03
N SER A 183 2.48 -5.61 7.20
CA SER A 183 3.68 -6.43 7.38
C SER A 183 3.54 -7.46 8.49
N THR A 184 2.34 -7.71 9.01
CA THR A 184 2.14 -8.67 10.11
C THR A 184 0.76 -9.31 10.09
N SER A 185 0.73 -10.59 10.46
CA SER A 185 -0.49 -11.35 10.70
C SER A 185 -0.43 -12.01 12.07
N ARG A 186 -1.51 -11.89 12.85
CA ARG A 186 -1.56 -12.39 14.24
C ARG A 186 -2.17 -13.79 14.28
N PHE A 187 -1.50 -14.72 14.96
CA PHE A 187 -1.91 -16.13 15.02
C PHE A 187 -2.32 -16.53 16.44
N THR A 188 -3.61 -16.70 16.67
CA THR A 188 -4.17 -17.09 17.98
C THR A 188 -4.71 -18.52 17.95
N LYS A 189 -5.09 -19.08 19.11
CA LYS A 189 -5.78 -20.38 19.15
C LYS A 189 -7.11 -20.38 18.38
N ASN A 190 -7.80 -19.23 18.34
CA ASN A 190 -9.09 -19.08 17.67
C ASN A 190 -8.93 -18.76 16.18
N HIS A 191 -7.79 -18.20 15.79
CA HIS A 191 -7.42 -17.89 14.41
C HIS A 191 -6.08 -18.54 14.07
N PRO A 192 -6.04 -19.88 13.92
CA PRO A 192 -4.80 -20.61 13.72
C PRO A 192 -4.17 -20.35 12.34
N HIS A 193 -4.95 -19.82 11.39
CA HIS A 193 -4.52 -19.45 10.03
C HIS A 193 -4.26 -17.94 9.88
N GLY A 194 -4.18 -17.21 11.00
CA GLY A 194 -3.96 -15.76 11.01
C GLY A 194 -5.26 -14.95 11.02
N GLU A 195 -5.19 -13.77 11.63
CA GLU A 195 -6.19 -12.70 11.49
C GLU A 195 -5.66 -11.73 10.43
N THR A 196 -6.40 -11.53 9.34
CA THR A 196 -6.02 -10.58 8.29
C THR A 196 -5.92 -9.17 8.86
N LEU A 197 -4.72 -8.56 8.80
CA LEU A 197 -4.38 -7.12 8.85
C LEU A 197 -5.02 -6.22 9.95
N CYS A 198 -5.84 -6.74 10.84
CA CYS A 198 -6.61 -5.97 11.80
C CYS A 198 -6.15 -6.38 13.20
N LEU A 199 -5.21 -5.63 13.76
CA LEU A 199 -4.92 -5.76 15.19
C LEU A 199 -6.20 -5.33 15.94
N PHE A 200 -6.94 -6.29 16.48
CA PHE A 200 -8.07 -6.01 17.35
C PHE A 200 -7.55 -5.44 18.68
N VAL A 201 -7.77 -4.15 18.91
CA VAL A 201 -7.68 -3.59 20.26
C VAL A 201 -9.09 -3.48 20.82
N ARG A 202 -9.45 -4.40 21.72
CA ARG A 202 -10.63 -4.24 22.57
C ARG A 202 -10.35 -3.14 23.58
N SER A 203 -10.98 -1.98 23.41
CA SER A 203 -11.26 -1.09 24.55
C SER A 203 -12.55 -1.56 25.23
N PRO A 204 -12.74 -1.35 26.55
CA PRO A 204 -13.97 -1.75 27.23
C PRO A 204 -15.25 -1.06 26.75
N ALA A 205 -15.15 -0.03 25.91
CA ALA A 205 -16.28 0.81 25.50
C ALA A 205 -16.69 0.66 24.03
N GLU A 206 -15.81 0.25 23.12
CA GLU A 206 -16.12 0.15 21.69
C GLU A 206 -15.16 -0.80 20.95
N MET A 207 -15.70 -1.49 19.93
CA MET A 207 -14.92 -2.28 18.97
C MET A 207 -14.54 -1.35 17.82
N SER A 208 -13.27 -0.93 17.75
CA SER A 208 -12.72 -0.15 16.63
C SER A 208 -11.60 -0.94 15.96
N PHE A 209 -11.57 -0.91 14.63
CA PHE A 209 -10.50 -1.51 13.85
C PHE A 209 -9.31 -0.56 13.75
N MET A 210 -8.09 -1.09 13.92
CA MET A 210 -6.86 -0.32 13.75
C MET A 210 -6.45 -0.17 12.27
N HIS A 211 -7.04 -0.99 11.40
CA HIS A 211 -6.96 -0.91 9.94
C HIS A 211 -8.39 -0.74 9.40
N ILE A 212 -8.61 0.21 8.48
CA ILE A 212 -9.92 0.37 7.81
C ILE A 212 -9.69 0.04 6.34
N GLY A 213 -9.68 -1.25 6.03
CA GLY A 213 -9.68 -1.80 4.67
C GLY A 213 -10.71 -2.93 4.63
N MET A 214 -11.30 -3.22 3.46
CA MET A 214 -12.32 -4.28 3.30
C MET A 214 -11.86 -5.67 3.79
N ALA A 215 -10.57 -5.87 4.07
CA ALA A 215 -10.03 -7.06 4.69
C ALA A 215 -10.54 -7.34 6.12
N CYS A 216 -11.09 -6.36 6.84
CA CYS A 216 -11.58 -6.57 8.22
C CYS A 216 -13.03 -7.12 8.32
N SER A 217 -13.77 -7.26 7.21
CA SER A 217 -15.14 -7.80 7.25
C SER A 217 -15.15 -9.32 7.06
N GLY A 218 -14.54 -10.04 8.00
CA GLY A 218 -14.84 -11.45 8.24
C GLY A 218 -16.20 -11.54 8.93
N THR A 219 -17.17 -12.16 8.26
CA THR A 219 -18.51 -12.43 8.79
C THR A 219 -18.44 -13.16 10.13
N SER A 220 -19.14 -12.61 11.11
CA SER A 220 -19.62 -13.33 12.30
C SER A 220 -20.40 -14.59 11.95
#